data_AF-A0AA97A3Z4-F1
#
_entry.id   AF-A0AA97A3Z4-F1
#
_cell.length_a   1.000
_cell.length_b   1.000
_cell.length_c   1.000
_cell.angle_alpha   90.00
_cell.angle_beta   90.00
_cell.angle_gamma   90.00
#
_symmetry.space_group_name_H-M   'P 1'
#
loop_
_entity.id
_entity.type
_entity.pdbx_description
1 polymer ?
#
loop_
_entity_poly.entity_id
_entity_poly.type
_entity_poly.pdbx_seq_one_letter_code
_entity_poly.pdbx_strand_id
1 'polypeptide(L)'
;MILPPTMYDAIYDYDDAEYVIFGVPFDNTSSFRTGSRWAPDTIRKMAFNFETYNPKYNLNMTDILVHDAGNSEVSVNSDETLQWVYEDVKKIVDDGKFPIMLGGEHTMTYAPVKACYEACEDKDDFAVVVLDAHFDLRTEFRGLKNNHACVSRHIIDDITTKYVSIGIRSGPQEEWEYARDTGLKFFSADDVFEMGIQNVIDETLEYLDSKHIYLSLDMDALDPSFCPGLGTPEPFGMTDREVREVLRQIAPYTVGFDVMEIAPEYDNGMSANIAAKLMREFIFAREASKNKKC
;
A
#
# COMPACT_ATOMS: atom_id res chain seq x y z
N MET A 1 -27.59 -7.25 -15.46
CA MET A 1 -26.15 -6.98 -15.64
C MET A 1 -25.46 -7.67 -14.49
N ILE A 2 -24.68 -8.72 -14.76
CA ILE A 2 -23.88 -9.38 -13.72
C ILE A 2 -22.59 -8.57 -13.67
N LEU A 3 -22.35 -7.84 -12.58
CA LEU A 3 -21.08 -7.17 -12.37
C LEU A 3 -20.08 -8.24 -11.88
N PRO A 4 -18.95 -8.46 -12.58
CA PRO A 4 -17.88 -9.28 -12.04
C PRO A 4 -17.36 -8.64 -10.73
N PRO A 5 -16.55 -9.33 -9.92
CA PRO A 5 -15.92 -8.73 -8.76
C PRO A 5 -14.78 -7.80 -9.20
N THR A 6 -15.13 -6.76 -9.97
CA THR A 6 -14.24 -5.69 -10.41
C THR A 6 -14.80 -4.36 -9.93
N MET A 7 -13.92 -3.36 -9.80
CA MET A 7 -14.30 -1.97 -9.62
C MET A 7 -15.20 -1.52 -10.79
N TYR A 8 -16.38 -1.00 -10.45
CA TYR A 8 -17.40 -0.67 -11.46
C TYR A 8 -16.98 0.45 -12.43
N ASP A 9 -16.03 1.29 -12.02
CA ASP A 9 -15.51 2.41 -12.80
C ASP A 9 -14.08 2.19 -13.33
N ALA A 10 -13.53 0.98 -13.16
CA ALA A 10 -12.39 0.49 -13.93
C ALA A 10 -12.89 -0.11 -15.25
N ILE A 11 -13.21 0.75 -16.21
CA ILE A 11 -13.95 0.39 -17.44
C ILE A 11 -13.07 0.02 -18.63
N TYR A 12 -11.74 0.11 -18.50
CA TYR A 12 -10.81 -0.16 -19.59
C TYR A 12 -10.37 -1.62 -19.57
N ASP A 13 -10.16 -2.18 -20.77
CA ASP A 13 -9.47 -3.45 -20.92
C ASP A 13 -7.97 -3.28 -20.62
N TYR A 14 -7.30 -4.38 -20.29
CA TYR A 14 -5.88 -4.35 -19.90
C TYR A 14 -4.99 -3.61 -20.90
N ASP A 15 -5.15 -3.86 -22.20
CA ASP A 15 -4.30 -3.30 -23.26
C ASP A 15 -4.40 -1.77 -23.36
N ASP A 16 -5.56 -1.20 -22.99
CA ASP A 16 -5.83 0.24 -23.05
C ASP A 16 -5.61 0.95 -21.70
N ALA A 17 -5.28 0.21 -20.65
CA ALA A 17 -5.14 0.74 -19.30
C ALA A 17 -3.72 1.23 -18.99
N GLU A 18 -3.64 2.30 -18.21
CA GLU A 18 -2.40 2.74 -17.58
C GLU A 18 -2.29 2.22 -16.13
N TYR A 19 -3.39 2.18 -15.39
CA TYR A 19 -3.43 1.66 -14.03
C TYR A 19 -4.04 0.27 -14.04
N VAL A 20 -3.40 -0.68 -13.36
CA VAL A 20 -3.90 -2.05 -13.20
C VAL A 20 -4.11 -2.33 -11.72
N ILE A 21 -5.37 -2.40 -11.33
CA ILE A 21 -5.79 -2.86 -10.01
C ILE A 21 -5.84 -4.39 -10.04
N PHE A 22 -5.29 -5.02 -9.02
CA PHE A 22 -5.40 -6.47 -8.82
C PHE A 22 -5.45 -6.77 -7.32
N GLY A 23 -6.04 -7.91 -6.94
CA GLY A 23 -6.20 -8.31 -5.55
C GLY A 23 -5.35 -9.53 -5.20
N VAL A 24 -4.80 -9.57 -3.99
CA VAL A 24 -4.05 -10.72 -3.47
C VAL A 24 -4.71 -11.22 -2.18
N PRO A 25 -5.65 -12.18 -2.26
CA PRO A 25 -6.42 -12.64 -1.12
C PRO A 25 -5.66 -13.64 -0.24
N PHE A 26 -4.57 -13.20 0.39
CA PHE A 26 -3.68 -14.03 1.24
C PHE A 26 -3.54 -13.46 2.65
N ASP A 27 -3.62 -14.32 3.68
CA ASP A 27 -3.46 -13.94 5.11
C ASP A 27 -3.00 -15.13 6.00
N ASN A 28 -2.26 -16.08 5.41
CA ASN A 28 -1.92 -17.32 6.10
C ASN A 28 -0.78 -17.17 7.12
N THR A 29 -0.17 -15.99 7.24
CA THR A 29 0.88 -15.70 8.22
C THR A 29 0.45 -14.70 9.29
N SER A 30 -0.72 -14.06 9.13
CA SER A 30 -1.37 -13.20 10.13
C SER A 30 -1.43 -13.85 11.51
N SER A 31 -1.15 -13.05 12.55
CA SER A 31 -0.84 -13.58 13.89
C SER A 31 -1.97 -13.42 14.92
N PHE A 32 -2.67 -12.27 14.94
CA PHE A 32 -3.70 -11.97 15.94
C PHE A 32 -5.12 -12.20 15.40
N ARG A 33 -5.53 -11.42 14.40
CA ARG A 33 -6.79 -11.59 13.68
C ARG A 33 -6.49 -11.97 12.23
N THR A 34 -7.29 -12.88 11.69
CA THR A 34 -7.24 -13.30 10.28
C THR A 34 -8.46 -12.75 9.57
N GLY A 35 -8.53 -12.83 8.24
CA GLY A 35 -9.66 -12.36 7.45
C GLY A 35 -9.28 -11.34 6.40
N SER A 36 -8.00 -10.92 6.32
CA SER A 36 -7.56 -9.96 5.31
C SER A 36 -7.58 -10.51 3.89
N ARG A 37 -7.62 -11.85 3.73
CA ARG A 37 -7.92 -12.48 2.43
C ARG A 37 -9.22 -12.00 1.77
N TRP A 38 -10.18 -11.49 2.55
CA TRP A 38 -11.46 -11.01 2.05
C TRP A 38 -11.46 -9.52 1.69
N ALA A 39 -10.38 -8.81 1.98
CA ALA A 39 -10.26 -7.37 1.74
C ALA A 39 -10.43 -6.99 0.27
N PRO A 40 -9.78 -7.64 -0.72
CA PRO A 40 -9.84 -7.19 -2.10
C PRO A 40 -11.28 -7.10 -2.63
N ASP A 41 -12.07 -8.16 -2.40
CA ASP A 41 -13.47 -8.21 -2.83
C ASP A 41 -14.36 -7.23 -2.05
N THR A 42 -14.09 -7.03 -0.76
CA THR A 42 -14.86 -6.09 0.06
C THR A 42 -14.57 -4.64 -0.33
N ILE A 43 -13.31 -4.29 -0.64
CA ILE A 43 -12.91 -2.98 -1.13
C ILE A 43 -13.66 -2.67 -2.43
N ARG A 44 -13.64 -3.61 -3.39
CA ARG A 44 -14.39 -3.46 -4.67
C ARG A 44 -15.87 -3.25 -4.45
N LYS A 45 -16.48 -4.03 -3.55
CA LYS A 45 -17.89 -3.88 -3.17
C LYS A 45 -18.17 -2.50 -2.58
N MET A 46 -17.32 -2.00 -1.68
CA MET A 46 -17.52 -0.69 -1.04
C MET A 46 -17.28 0.47 -2.00
N ALA A 47 -16.40 0.30 -2.99
CA ALA A 47 -16.13 1.32 -4.00
C ALA A 47 -17.38 1.70 -4.80
N PHE A 48 -18.34 0.79 -4.98
CA PHE A 48 -19.61 1.03 -5.67
C PHE A 48 -20.42 2.19 -5.08
N ASN A 49 -20.25 2.48 -3.79
CA ASN A 49 -20.97 3.57 -3.12
C ASN A 49 -20.49 4.97 -3.55
N PHE A 50 -19.28 5.10 -4.10
CA PHE A 50 -18.70 6.40 -4.40
C PHE A 50 -19.03 6.88 -5.80
N GLU A 51 -19.31 8.17 -5.93
CA GLU A 51 -19.35 8.85 -7.23
C GLU A 51 -18.02 8.72 -7.99
N THR A 52 -18.11 8.69 -9.32
CA THR A 52 -16.94 8.63 -10.19
C THR A 52 -16.18 9.96 -10.27
N TYR A 53 -16.82 11.08 -9.94
CA TYR A 53 -16.23 12.42 -10.05
C TYR A 53 -15.52 12.87 -8.76
N ASN A 54 -14.29 13.39 -8.88
CA ASN A 54 -13.55 14.04 -7.80
C ASN A 54 -13.48 15.57 -8.00
N PRO A 55 -14.16 16.37 -7.15
CA PRO A 55 -14.22 17.82 -7.33
C PRO A 55 -12.91 18.54 -7.01
N LYS A 56 -11.99 17.94 -6.25
CA LYS A 56 -10.70 18.58 -5.92
C LYS A 56 -9.81 18.69 -7.17
N TYR A 57 -9.84 17.66 -8.00
CA TYR A 57 -9.00 17.57 -9.21
C TYR A 57 -9.77 17.87 -10.49
N ASN A 58 -11.10 17.98 -10.42
CA ASN A 58 -11.98 18.09 -11.58
C ASN A 58 -11.74 16.94 -12.58
N LEU A 59 -11.68 15.72 -12.06
CA LEU A 59 -11.46 14.49 -12.82
C LEU A 59 -12.58 13.49 -12.58
N ASN A 60 -12.90 12.70 -13.61
CA ASN A 60 -13.82 11.58 -13.51
C ASN A 60 -13.03 10.27 -13.58
N MET A 61 -13.30 9.31 -12.70
CA MET A 61 -12.60 8.02 -12.68
C MET A 61 -12.74 7.28 -14.01
N THR A 62 -13.88 7.41 -14.69
CA THR A 62 -14.12 6.79 -16.00
C THR A 62 -13.28 7.39 -17.12
N ASP A 63 -12.70 8.56 -16.91
CA ASP A 63 -11.79 9.21 -17.88
C ASP A 63 -10.33 8.80 -17.62
N ILE A 64 -10.06 8.10 -16.51
CA ILE A 64 -8.74 7.57 -16.16
C ILE A 64 -8.64 6.13 -16.67
N LEU A 65 -7.54 5.80 -17.36
CA LEU A 65 -7.30 4.50 -17.99
C LEU A 65 -7.04 3.41 -16.93
N VAL A 66 -8.08 2.97 -16.22
CA VAL A 66 -8.01 1.98 -15.14
C VAL A 66 -8.62 0.65 -15.57
N HIS A 67 -7.86 -0.43 -15.39
CA HIS A 67 -8.31 -1.82 -15.49
C HIS A 67 -8.28 -2.47 -14.11
N ASP A 68 -9.24 -3.34 -13.83
CA ASP A 68 -9.24 -4.22 -12.65
C ASP A 68 -9.13 -5.68 -13.12
N ALA A 69 -7.95 -6.26 -12.89
CA ALA A 69 -7.58 -7.61 -13.32
C ALA A 69 -8.18 -8.72 -12.44
N GLY A 70 -8.95 -8.39 -11.40
CA GLY A 70 -9.50 -9.37 -10.46
C GLY A 70 -8.47 -9.79 -9.40
N ASN A 71 -8.54 -11.03 -8.94
CA ASN A 71 -7.64 -11.56 -7.90
C ASN A 71 -6.60 -12.50 -8.50
N SER A 72 -5.35 -12.36 -8.05
CA SER A 72 -4.28 -13.33 -8.30
C SER A 72 -4.59 -14.65 -7.59
N GLU A 73 -4.05 -15.73 -8.15
CA GLU A 73 -4.03 -17.02 -7.47
C GLU A 73 -3.11 -16.96 -6.25
N VAL A 74 -3.46 -17.67 -5.18
CA VAL A 74 -2.67 -17.74 -3.95
C VAL A 74 -2.50 -19.18 -3.51
N SER A 75 -1.32 -19.50 -3.00
CA SER A 75 -1.02 -20.80 -2.40
C SER A 75 -1.34 -20.79 -0.89
N VAL A 76 -1.20 -21.94 -0.24
CA VAL A 76 -1.14 -22.00 1.22
C VAL A 76 0.21 -21.51 1.76
N ASN A 77 1.26 -21.52 0.92
CA ASN A 77 2.61 -21.12 1.27
C ASN A 77 2.89 -19.66 0.83
N SER A 78 3.51 -18.86 1.69
CA SER A 78 3.81 -17.46 1.41
C SER A 78 4.90 -17.28 0.36
N ASP A 79 5.92 -18.14 0.31
CA ASP A 79 6.99 -18.10 -0.70
C ASP A 79 6.45 -18.32 -2.12
N GLU A 80 5.59 -19.34 -2.30
CA GLU A 80 4.95 -19.63 -3.58
C GLU A 80 4.03 -18.48 -4.02
N THR A 81 3.24 -17.95 -3.08
CA THR A 81 2.34 -16.83 -3.37
C THR A 81 3.12 -15.58 -3.75
N LEU A 82 4.20 -15.25 -3.03
CA LEU A 82 5.10 -14.15 -3.37
C LEU A 82 5.68 -14.30 -4.78
N GLN A 83 6.07 -15.51 -5.18
CA GLN A 83 6.61 -15.76 -6.51
C GLN A 83 5.55 -15.52 -7.60
N TRP A 84 4.33 -16.00 -7.41
CA TRP A 84 3.24 -15.79 -8.38
C TRP A 84 2.84 -14.32 -8.48
N VAL A 85 2.70 -13.63 -7.35
CA VAL A 85 2.40 -12.18 -7.33
C VAL A 85 3.53 -11.40 -8.00
N TYR A 86 4.79 -11.77 -7.78
CA TYR A 86 5.92 -11.14 -8.46
C TYR A 86 5.83 -11.31 -9.98
N GLU A 87 5.50 -12.51 -10.48
CA GLU A 87 5.35 -12.77 -11.91
C GLU A 87 4.20 -11.97 -12.54
N ASP A 88 3.06 -11.87 -11.84
CA ASP A 88 1.92 -11.06 -12.26
C ASP A 88 2.30 -9.57 -12.35
N VAL A 89 2.92 -9.03 -11.29
CA VAL A 89 3.32 -7.61 -11.25
C VAL A 89 4.42 -7.32 -12.25
N LYS A 90 5.36 -8.25 -12.43
CA LYS A 90 6.42 -8.13 -13.43
C LYS A 90 5.83 -7.93 -14.83
N LYS A 91 4.80 -8.69 -15.19
CA LYS A 91 4.11 -8.50 -16.46
C LYS A 91 3.47 -7.11 -16.58
N ILE A 92 2.81 -6.64 -15.52
CA ILE A 92 2.18 -5.30 -15.49
C ILE A 92 3.22 -4.21 -15.74
N VAL A 93 4.35 -4.25 -15.01
CA VAL A 93 5.39 -3.21 -15.13
C VAL A 93 6.20 -3.32 -16.43
N ASP A 94 6.46 -4.53 -16.93
CA ASP A 94 7.13 -4.75 -18.22
C ASP A 94 6.29 -4.21 -19.40
N ASP A 95 4.95 -4.22 -19.25
CA ASP A 95 4.02 -3.61 -20.20
C ASP A 95 3.84 -2.09 -20.03
N GLY A 96 4.66 -1.46 -19.17
CA GLY A 96 4.68 -0.02 -18.93
C GLY A 96 3.49 0.52 -18.13
N LYS A 97 2.80 -0.36 -17.38
CA LYS A 97 1.60 -0.01 -16.60
C LYS A 97 1.91 0.16 -15.12
N PHE A 98 1.04 0.87 -14.42
CA PHE A 98 1.14 1.18 -13.00
C PHE A 98 0.38 0.15 -12.16
N PRO A 99 1.06 -0.70 -11.36
CA PRO A 99 0.40 -1.68 -10.51
C PRO A 99 -0.21 -1.05 -9.25
N ILE A 100 -1.45 -1.43 -8.95
CA ILE A 100 -2.15 -1.12 -7.70
C ILE A 100 -2.64 -2.42 -7.06
N MET A 101 -2.04 -2.82 -5.94
CA MET A 101 -2.44 -4.05 -5.25
C MET A 101 -3.45 -3.77 -4.14
N LEU A 102 -4.56 -4.51 -4.15
CA LEU A 102 -5.44 -4.68 -3.01
C LEU A 102 -4.99 -5.95 -2.27
N GLY A 103 -4.29 -5.79 -1.15
CA GLY A 103 -3.72 -6.91 -0.43
C GLY A 103 -4.68 -7.58 0.53
N GLY A 104 -4.22 -8.73 1.05
CA GLY A 104 -4.61 -9.25 2.35
C GLY A 104 -3.57 -8.83 3.38
N GLU A 105 -2.65 -9.72 3.74
CA GLU A 105 -1.57 -9.42 4.69
C GLU A 105 -0.35 -8.73 4.06
N HIS A 106 0.40 -7.99 4.88
CA HIS A 106 1.45 -7.07 4.43
C HIS A 106 2.66 -7.75 3.78
N THR A 107 2.90 -9.05 4.05
CA THR A 107 3.99 -9.82 3.40
C THR A 107 3.98 -9.68 1.89
N MET A 108 2.79 -9.61 1.29
CA MET A 108 2.63 -9.61 -0.16
C MET A 108 3.23 -8.36 -0.82
N THR A 109 3.44 -7.27 -0.08
CA THR A 109 4.09 -6.03 -0.59
C THR A 109 5.50 -6.26 -1.10
N TYR A 110 6.24 -7.27 -0.60
CA TYR A 110 7.59 -7.56 -1.09
C TYR A 110 7.62 -7.83 -2.61
N ALA A 111 6.64 -8.57 -3.12
CA ALA A 111 6.56 -8.96 -4.53
C ALA A 111 6.45 -7.77 -5.52
N PRO A 112 5.47 -6.86 -5.37
CA PRO A 112 5.37 -5.68 -6.24
C PRO A 112 6.52 -4.69 -6.03
N VAL A 113 7.05 -4.53 -4.80
CA VAL A 113 8.26 -3.71 -4.56
C VAL A 113 9.42 -4.25 -5.39
N LYS A 114 9.70 -5.55 -5.31
CA LYS A 114 10.78 -6.20 -6.06
C LYS A 114 10.60 -6.06 -7.58
N ALA A 115 9.40 -6.30 -8.09
CA ALA A 115 9.12 -6.15 -9.53
C ALA A 115 9.31 -4.70 -10.02
N CYS A 116 8.80 -3.72 -9.28
CA CYS A 116 8.98 -2.30 -9.60
C CYS A 116 10.46 -1.88 -9.50
N TYR A 117 11.17 -2.36 -8.47
CA TYR A 117 12.60 -2.13 -8.33
C TYR A 117 13.34 -2.66 -9.53
N GLU A 118 13.10 -3.90 -9.96
CA GLU A 118 13.75 -4.54 -11.11
C GLU A 118 13.44 -3.84 -12.44
N ALA A 119 12.26 -3.25 -12.60
CA ALA A 119 11.89 -2.43 -13.76
C ALA A 119 12.51 -1.02 -13.75
N CYS A 120 12.91 -0.49 -12.59
CA CYS A 120 13.51 0.83 -12.47
C CYS A 120 14.87 0.90 -13.19
N GLU A 121 15.08 1.87 -14.07
CA GLU A 121 16.36 2.04 -14.79
C GLU A 121 17.49 2.46 -13.84
N ASP A 122 17.18 3.35 -12.90
CA ASP A 122 18.12 3.83 -11.87
C ASP A 122 17.78 3.19 -10.52
N LYS A 123 18.53 2.14 -10.15
CA LYS A 123 18.34 1.44 -8.88
C LYS A 123 18.65 2.32 -7.67
N ASP A 124 19.54 3.29 -7.82
CA ASP A 124 19.93 4.20 -6.73
C ASP A 124 18.86 5.27 -6.48
N ASP A 125 17.96 5.50 -7.44
CA ASP A 125 16.79 6.37 -7.28
C ASP A 125 15.58 5.64 -6.69
N PHE A 126 15.58 4.31 -6.58
CA PHE A 126 14.40 3.58 -6.07
C PHE A 126 14.28 3.69 -4.55
N ALA A 127 13.11 4.11 -4.10
CA ALA A 127 12.79 4.33 -2.70
C ALA A 127 11.47 3.64 -2.31
N VAL A 128 11.29 3.41 -1.02
CA VAL A 128 10.06 2.83 -0.47
C VAL A 128 9.55 3.69 0.68
N VAL A 129 8.24 3.94 0.68
CA VAL A 129 7.54 4.56 1.80
C VAL A 129 6.47 3.59 2.27
N VAL A 130 6.44 3.31 3.57
CA VAL A 130 5.44 2.45 4.20
C VAL A 130 4.71 3.23 5.28
N LEU A 131 3.38 3.28 5.19
CA LEU A 131 2.54 3.79 6.28
C LEU A 131 2.10 2.59 7.10
N ASP A 132 2.41 2.57 8.40
CA ASP A 132 2.23 1.39 9.26
C ASP A 132 2.24 1.77 10.75
N ALA A 133 1.54 1.02 11.59
CA ALA A 133 1.72 1.09 13.04
C ALA A 133 2.97 0.33 13.52
N HIS A 134 3.39 -0.68 12.78
CA HIS A 134 4.46 -1.61 13.08
C HIS A 134 5.68 -1.38 12.19
N PHE A 135 6.85 -1.78 12.69
CA PHE A 135 8.07 -1.69 11.91
C PHE A 135 8.20 -2.81 10.87
N ASP A 136 7.73 -4.01 11.21
CA ASP A 136 7.90 -5.23 10.43
C ASP A 136 9.35 -5.54 10.06
N LEU A 137 10.23 -5.27 11.03
CA LEU A 137 11.69 -5.39 10.90
C LEU A 137 12.26 -6.72 11.41
N ARG A 138 11.43 -7.72 11.74
CA ARG A 138 11.92 -9.04 12.13
C ARG A 138 12.57 -9.74 10.95
N THR A 139 13.60 -10.53 11.22
CA THR A 139 14.20 -11.41 10.21
C THR A 139 13.42 -12.72 10.03
N GLU A 140 12.66 -13.12 11.05
CA GLU A 140 11.80 -14.29 11.07
C GLU A 140 10.74 -14.12 12.16
N PHE A 141 9.53 -14.61 11.91
CA PHE A 141 8.48 -14.70 12.93
C PHE A 141 7.76 -16.05 12.83
N ARG A 142 7.61 -16.72 13.98
CA ARG A 142 6.97 -18.06 14.11
C ARG A 142 7.51 -19.13 13.15
N GLY A 143 8.82 -19.12 12.86
CA GLY A 143 9.45 -20.11 11.98
C GLY A 143 9.43 -19.75 10.49
N LEU A 144 8.89 -18.57 10.13
CA LEU A 144 8.73 -18.13 8.74
C LEU A 144 9.48 -16.82 8.53
N LYS A 145 10.34 -16.78 7.50
CA LYS A 145 10.99 -15.56 7.06
C LYS A 145 10.02 -14.65 6.31
N ASN A 146 9.26 -15.23 5.40
CA ASN A 146 8.20 -14.54 4.67
C ASN A 146 6.92 -14.54 5.51
N ASN A 147 6.92 -13.66 6.51
CA ASN A 147 5.82 -13.36 7.43
C ASN A 147 5.52 -11.85 7.37
N HIS A 148 4.29 -11.43 7.71
CA HIS A 148 3.88 -10.02 7.64
C HIS A 148 4.81 -9.14 8.47
N ALA A 149 5.14 -9.58 9.68
CA ALA A 149 6.05 -8.90 10.60
C ALA A 149 7.54 -8.82 10.16
N CYS A 150 7.86 -9.17 8.92
CA CYS A 150 9.22 -9.23 8.37
C CYS A 150 9.37 -8.45 7.05
N VAL A 151 8.28 -7.95 6.46
CA VAL A 151 8.29 -7.44 5.08
C VAL A 151 9.25 -6.27 4.88
N SER A 152 9.24 -5.30 5.79
CA SER A 152 10.13 -4.13 5.77
C SER A 152 11.59 -4.56 5.88
N ARG A 153 11.88 -5.58 6.70
CA ARG A 153 13.24 -6.10 6.83
C ARG A 153 13.80 -6.62 5.51
N HIS A 154 13.01 -7.42 4.80
CA HIS A 154 13.42 -7.99 3.51
C HIS A 154 13.56 -6.90 2.44
N ILE A 155 12.67 -5.91 2.41
CA ILE A 155 12.80 -4.78 1.49
C ILE A 155 14.12 -4.03 1.73
N ILE A 156 14.47 -3.75 2.98
CA ILE A 156 15.68 -3.02 3.33
C ILE A 156 16.95 -3.84 3.01
N ASP A 157 16.95 -5.13 3.37
CA ASP A 157 18.12 -5.98 3.21
C ASP A 157 18.36 -6.38 1.73
N ASP A 158 17.28 -6.59 0.94
CA ASP A 158 17.38 -7.11 -0.43
C ASP A 158 17.28 -6.04 -1.53
N ILE A 159 16.58 -4.92 -1.28
CA ILE A 159 16.14 -3.99 -2.34
C ILE A 159 16.77 -2.60 -2.21
N THR A 160 16.46 -1.86 -1.14
CA THR A 160 16.93 -0.47 -0.98
C THR A 160 16.94 -0.02 0.47
N THR A 161 17.94 0.78 0.84
CA THR A 161 17.99 1.48 2.13
C THR A 161 17.36 2.88 2.07
N LYS A 162 16.95 3.37 0.89
CA LYS A 162 16.12 4.58 0.73
C LYS A 162 14.68 4.26 1.14
N TYR A 163 14.47 4.17 2.44
CA TYR A 163 13.25 3.65 3.04
C TYR A 163 12.76 4.60 4.14
N VAL A 164 11.46 4.87 4.18
CA VAL A 164 10.82 5.62 5.27
C VAL A 164 9.54 4.92 5.74
N SER A 165 9.44 4.65 7.05
CA SER A 165 8.17 4.26 7.68
C SER A 165 7.48 5.44 8.36
N ILE A 166 6.16 5.55 8.26
CA ILE A 166 5.37 6.64 8.84
C ILE A 166 4.20 6.07 9.65
N GLY A 167 4.02 6.54 10.88
CA GLY A 167 2.93 6.11 11.78
C GLY A 167 3.33 5.09 12.84
N ILE A 168 4.63 4.78 12.94
CA ILE A 168 5.16 3.72 13.80
C ILE A 168 4.82 3.98 15.27
N ARG A 169 4.31 2.97 15.96
CA ARG A 169 4.01 3.04 17.39
C ARG A 169 4.03 1.69 18.10
N SER A 170 4.27 0.60 17.37
CA SER A 170 4.33 -0.75 17.92
C SER A 170 5.52 -1.51 17.34
N GLY A 171 6.15 -2.33 18.17
CA GLY A 171 7.35 -3.10 17.81
C GLY A 171 8.14 -3.54 19.04
N PRO A 172 8.77 -4.72 19.01
CA PRO A 172 9.67 -5.17 20.06
C PRO A 172 10.93 -4.29 20.12
N GLN A 173 11.57 -4.22 21.29
CA GLN A 173 12.71 -3.33 21.54
C GLN A 173 13.82 -3.46 20.48
N GLU A 174 14.07 -4.68 20.01
CA GLU A 174 15.12 -5.00 19.05
C GLU A 174 14.91 -4.31 17.69
N GLU A 175 13.66 -4.10 17.25
CA GLU A 175 13.36 -3.41 16.00
C GLU A 175 13.63 -1.90 16.13
N TRP A 176 13.26 -1.31 17.28
CA TRP A 176 13.58 0.07 17.59
C TRP A 176 15.10 0.31 17.69
N GLU A 177 15.82 -0.63 18.28
CA GLU A 177 17.29 -0.59 18.35
C GLU A 177 17.89 -0.70 16.95
N TYR A 178 17.43 -1.65 16.14
CA TYR A 178 17.87 -1.77 14.75
C TYR A 178 17.63 -0.48 13.95
N ALA A 179 16.44 0.12 14.03
CA ALA A 179 16.13 1.35 13.31
C ALA A 179 17.06 2.50 13.70
N ARG A 180 17.34 2.67 15.00
CA ARG A 180 18.28 3.69 15.51
C ARG A 180 19.73 3.40 15.10
N ASP A 181 20.18 2.17 15.26
CA ASP A 181 21.58 1.79 15.05
C ASP A 181 21.97 1.81 13.56
N THR A 182 21.01 1.55 12.68
CA THR A 182 21.22 1.61 11.21
C THR A 182 20.93 2.99 10.62
N GLY A 183 20.31 3.89 11.39
CA GLY A 183 19.87 5.20 10.88
C GLY A 183 18.68 5.11 9.93
N LEU A 184 17.86 4.05 10.04
CA LEU A 184 16.62 3.91 9.30
C LEU A 184 15.71 5.11 9.62
N LYS A 185 15.27 5.83 8.59
CA LYS A 185 14.35 6.95 8.78
C LYS A 185 12.95 6.42 9.04
N PHE A 186 12.35 6.85 10.15
CA PHE A 186 10.95 6.60 10.43
C PHE A 186 10.35 7.81 11.17
N PHE A 187 9.03 7.90 11.13
CA PHE A 187 8.24 8.83 11.92
C PHE A 187 7.23 8.04 12.74
N SER A 188 7.26 8.20 14.05
CA SER A 188 6.25 7.62 14.91
C SER A 188 4.90 8.32 14.75
N ALA A 189 3.82 7.71 15.24
CA ALA A 189 2.52 8.39 15.29
C ALA A 189 2.58 9.68 16.16
N ASP A 190 3.39 9.68 17.22
CA ASP A 190 3.63 10.87 18.04
C ASP A 190 4.40 11.95 17.24
N ASP A 191 5.40 11.57 16.44
CA ASP A 191 6.10 12.52 15.55
C ASP A 191 5.13 13.14 14.54
N VAL A 192 4.23 12.35 13.95
CA VAL A 192 3.19 12.85 13.04
C VAL A 192 2.30 13.89 13.74
N PHE A 193 1.89 13.61 14.97
CA PHE A 193 1.06 14.51 15.76
C PHE A 193 1.79 15.80 16.15
N GLU A 194 3.03 15.70 16.61
CA GLU A 194 3.81 16.84 17.13
C GLU A 194 4.38 17.72 16.01
N MET A 195 4.90 17.12 14.94
CA MET A 195 5.47 17.83 13.81
C MET A 195 4.39 18.34 12.86
N GLY A 196 3.25 17.64 12.79
CA GLY A 196 2.22 17.84 11.80
C GLY A 196 2.58 17.18 10.45
N ILE A 197 1.57 16.60 9.80
CA ILE A 197 1.76 15.75 8.62
C ILE A 197 2.50 16.40 7.46
N GLN A 198 2.36 17.72 7.25
CA GLN A 198 3.07 18.40 6.15
C GLN A 198 4.59 18.35 6.34
N ASN A 199 5.08 18.57 7.56
CA ASN A 199 6.51 18.53 7.84
C ASN A 199 7.06 17.12 7.68
N VAL A 200 6.29 16.10 8.10
CA VAL A 200 6.65 14.69 7.87
C VAL A 200 6.77 14.38 6.38
N ILE A 201 5.82 14.84 5.56
CA ILE A 201 5.86 14.65 4.10
C ILE A 201 7.08 15.35 3.50
N ASP A 202 7.31 16.62 3.87
CA ASP A 202 8.41 17.43 3.34
C ASP A 202 9.77 16.78 3.68
N GLU A 203 9.98 16.37 4.93
CA GLU A 203 11.19 15.66 5.33
C GLU A 203 11.33 14.28 4.68
N THR A 204 10.21 13.56 4.45
CA THR A 204 10.24 12.26 3.76
C THR A 204 10.72 12.44 2.32
N LEU A 205 10.15 13.40 1.59
CA LEU A 205 10.52 13.67 0.19
C LEU A 205 11.95 14.22 0.08
N GLU A 206 12.38 15.07 1.01
CA GLU A 206 13.77 15.57 1.07
C GLU A 206 14.76 14.45 1.37
N TYR A 207 14.47 13.58 2.34
CA TYR A 207 15.34 12.46 2.71
C TYR A 207 15.51 11.45 1.56
N LEU A 208 14.41 11.11 0.89
CA LEU A 208 14.43 10.12 -0.19
C LEU A 208 15.07 10.66 -1.47
N ASP A 209 14.83 11.96 -1.78
CA ASP A 209 15.23 12.63 -3.02
C ASP A 209 15.08 11.70 -4.23
N SER A 210 13.87 11.16 -4.40
CA SER A 210 13.57 10.08 -5.33
C SER A 210 12.37 10.40 -6.22
N LYS A 211 12.40 9.91 -7.46
CA LYS A 211 11.27 9.94 -8.38
C LYS A 211 10.64 8.57 -8.63
N HIS A 212 11.17 7.52 -8.00
CA HIS A 212 10.72 6.14 -8.13
C HIS A 212 10.41 5.55 -6.75
N ILE A 213 9.31 6.02 -6.16
CA ILE A 213 8.85 5.59 -4.84
C ILE A 213 7.84 4.46 -4.99
N TYR A 214 8.04 3.32 -4.33
CA TYR A 214 6.95 2.41 -4.05
C TYR A 214 6.25 2.84 -2.75
N LEU A 215 4.94 3.03 -2.78
CA LEU A 215 4.16 3.45 -1.62
C LEU A 215 3.30 2.29 -1.13
N SER A 216 3.53 1.82 0.08
CA SER A 216 2.70 0.81 0.73
C SER A 216 1.88 1.43 1.85
N LEU A 217 0.58 1.11 1.90
CA LEU A 217 -0.31 1.51 2.97
C LEU A 217 -0.76 0.27 3.74
N ASP A 218 -0.13 0.02 4.88
CA ASP A 218 -0.75 -0.79 5.92
C ASP A 218 -1.90 0.02 6.54
N MET A 219 -3.09 -0.54 6.52
CA MET A 219 -4.27 0.16 7.01
C MET A 219 -4.26 0.32 8.54
N ASP A 220 -3.43 -0.41 9.27
CA ASP A 220 -3.25 -0.22 10.71
C ASP A 220 -2.44 1.03 11.07
N ALA A 221 -1.83 1.71 10.10
CA ALA A 221 -1.29 3.06 10.27
C ALA A 221 -2.36 4.04 10.81
N LEU A 222 -3.62 3.85 10.39
CA LEU A 222 -4.77 4.60 10.85
C LEU A 222 -5.13 4.23 12.29
N ASP A 223 -5.59 5.22 13.05
CA ASP A 223 -6.22 4.93 14.35
C ASP A 223 -7.45 4.02 14.16
N PRO A 224 -7.67 3.02 15.02
CA PRO A 224 -8.83 2.13 14.96
C PRO A 224 -10.19 2.83 14.98
N SER A 225 -10.26 4.10 15.41
CA SER A 225 -11.45 4.94 15.30
C SER A 225 -11.87 5.22 13.85
N PHE A 226 -10.91 5.19 12.91
CA PHE A 226 -11.13 5.37 11.47
C PHE A 226 -11.08 4.04 10.70
N CYS A 227 -10.26 3.08 11.17
CA CYS A 227 -10.10 1.77 10.56
C CYS A 227 -10.26 0.64 11.60
N PRO A 228 -11.48 0.29 12.02
CA PRO A 228 -11.69 -0.69 13.08
C PRO A 228 -11.46 -2.17 12.66
N GLY A 229 -11.56 -2.45 11.36
CA GLY A 229 -11.46 -3.77 10.76
C GLY A 229 -10.02 -4.10 10.37
N LEU A 230 -9.18 -4.38 11.37
CA LEU A 230 -7.74 -4.63 11.23
C LEU A 230 -7.31 -5.97 11.81
N GLY A 231 -6.23 -6.52 11.27
CA GLY A 231 -5.48 -7.65 11.81
C GLY A 231 -4.93 -7.37 13.21
N THR A 232 -4.24 -6.24 13.35
CA THR A 232 -3.46 -5.80 14.52
C THR A 232 -3.76 -4.35 14.89
N PRO A 233 -4.97 -4.02 15.38
CA PRO A 233 -5.34 -2.63 15.65
C PRO A 233 -4.51 -2.03 16.80
N GLU A 234 -3.82 -0.92 16.51
CA GLU A 234 -3.02 -0.17 17.49
C GLU A 234 -3.59 1.25 17.70
N PRO A 235 -4.08 1.60 18.91
CA PRO A 235 -4.58 2.95 19.20
C PRO A 235 -3.53 4.06 19.04
N PHE A 236 -4.00 5.30 18.99
CA PHE A 236 -3.18 6.52 18.86
C PHE A 236 -2.49 6.60 17.49
N GLY A 237 -3.20 6.16 16.46
CA GLY A 237 -2.72 6.18 15.08
C GLY A 237 -3.01 7.48 14.33
N MET A 238 -2.68 7.47 13.05
CA MET A 238 -2.94 8.58 12.15
C MET A 238 -4.44 8.74 11.88
N THR A 239 -4.86 9.97 11.59
CA THR A 239 -6.20 10.25 11.10
C THR A 239 -6.35 9.92 9.61
N ASP A 240 -7.58 9.69 9.17
CA ASP A 240 -7.92 9.50 7.75
C ASP A 240 -7.42 10.67 6.86
N ARG A 241 -7.40 11.88 7.41
CA ARG A 241 -6.96 13.09 6.71
C ARG A 241 -5.45 13.17 6.53
N GLU A 242 -4.68 12.71 7.52
CA GLU A 242 -3.23 12.69 7.46
C GLU A 242 -2.75 11.67 6.44
N VAL A 243 -3.23 10.43 6.52
CA VAL A 243 -2.94 9.39 5.52
C VAL A 243 -3.32 9.87 4.12
N ARG A 244 -4.51 10.46 3.95
CA ARG A 244 -4.93 11.03 2.66
C ARG A 244 -3.97 12.09 2.14
N GLU A 245 -3.40 12.92 3.01
CA GLU A 245 -2.47 13.97 2.57
C GLU A 245 -1.12 13.39 2.13
N VAL A 246 -0.63 12.36 2.82
CA VAL A 246 0.55 11.59 2.39
C VAL A 246 0.34 11.01 1.01
N LEU A 247 -0.78 10.29 0.80
CA LEU A 247 -1.09 9.70 -0.51
C LEU A 247 -1.10 10.76 -1.62
N ARG A 248 -1.68 11.93 -1.36
CA ARG A 248 -1.78 12.99 -2.37
C ARG A 248 -0.43 13.57 -2.79
N GLN A 249 0.48 13.75 -1.85
CA GLN A 249 1.75 14.43 -2.10
C GLN A 249 2.84 13.47 -2.58
N ILE A 250 2.77 12.19 -2.18
CA ILE A 250 3.73 11.17 -2.62
C ILE A 250 3.33 10.54 -3.96
N ALA A 251 2.02 10.42 -4.25
CA ALA A 251 1.50 9.87 -5.52
C ALA A 251 2.25 10.30 -6.81
N PRO A 252 2.63 11.58 -7.01
CA PRO A 252 3.36 12.03 -8.21
C PRO A 252 4.74 11.41 -8.43
N TYR A 253 5.33 10.82 -7.39
CA TYR A 253 6.68 10.23 -7.39
C TYR A 253 6.63 8.70 -7.41
N THR A 254 5.44 8.11 -7.52
CA THR A 254 5.29 6.67 -7.32
C THR A 254 5.45 5.85 -8.60
N VAL A 255 5.91 4.61 -8.42
CA VAL A 255 5.98 3.55 -9.45
C VAL A 255 5.06 2.36 -9.18
N GLY A 256 4.54 2.24 -7.97
CA GLY A 256 3.55 1.24 -7.56
C GLY A 256 2.88 1.66 -6.25
N PHE A 257 1.72 1.07 -5.96
CA PHE A 257 0.96 1.34 -4.75
C PHE A 257 0.23 0.10 -4.24
N ASP A 258 0.12 -0.06 -2.92
CA ASP A 258 -0.74 -1.08 -2.33
C ASP A 258 -1.49 -0.62 -1.08
N VAL A 259 -2.57 -1.36 -0.76
CA VAL A 259 -3.38 -1.20 0.45
C VAL A 259 -3.56 -2.56 1.12
N MET A 260 -3.17 -2.67 2.39
CA MET A 260 -2.94 -3.93 3.11
C MET A 260 -3.71 -4.01 4.44
N GLU A 261 -3.74 -5.20 5.05
CA GLU A 261 -4.14 -5.51 6.45
C GLU A 261 -5.57 -5.15 6.90
N ILE A 262 -6.48 -4.91 5.95
CA ILE A 262 -7.90 -4.80 6.26
C ILE A 262 -8.43 -6.18 6.57
N ALA A 263 -9.10 -6.38 7.70
CA ALA A 263 -9.84 -7.59 8.03
C ALA A 263 -11.35 -7.27 8.08
N PRO A 264 -12.09 -7.43 6.95
CA PRO A 264 -13.49 -7.00 6.84
C PRO A 264 -14.44 -7.60 7.87
N GLU A 265 -14.11 -8.76 8.45
CA GLU A 265 -14.94 -9.45 9.43
C GLU A 265 -15.01 -8.74 10.79
N TYR A 266 -14.13 -7.77 11.05
CA TYR A 266 -14.05 -7.06 12.34
C TYR A 266 -14.75 -5.71 12.35
N ASP A 267 -15.42 -5.33 11.26
CA ASP A 267 -16.30 -4.18 11.22
C ASP A 267 -17.50 -4.38 10.28
N ASN A 268 -18.27 -3.31 10.05
CA ASN A 268 -19.43 -3.33 9.15
C ASN A 268 -19.10 -2.76 7.76
N GLY A 269 -17.86 -2.94 7.29
CA GLY A 269 -17.37 -2.48 5.99
C GLY A 269 -16.78 -1.08 5.98
N MET A 270 -16.55 -0.44 7.13
CA MET A 270 -16.04 0.94 7.20
C MET A 270 -14.56 1.00 6.79
N SER A 271 -13.78 0.00 7.16
CA SER A 271 -12.35 -0.12 6.86
C SER A 271 -12.13 -0.33 5.36
N ALA A 272 -12.91 -1.23 4.75
CA ALA A 272 -12.92 -1.40 3.30
C ALA A 272 -13.45 -0.14 2.57
N ASN A 273 -14.40 0.60 3.17
CA ASN A 273 -14.89 1.85 2.61
C ASN A 273 -13.82 2.95 2.58
N ILE A 274 -13.09 3.15 3.68
CA ILE A 274 -12.01 4.15 3.72
C ILE A 274 -10.84 3.74 2.82
N ALA A 275 -10.47 2.46 2.78
CA ALA A 275 -9.46 1.95 1.85
C ALA A 275 -9.83 2.19 0.38
N ALA A 276 -11.06 1.86 -0.01
CA ALA A 276 -11.56 2.16 -1.35
C ALA A 276 -11.49 3.67 -1.64
N LYS A 277 -11.80 4.53 -0.66
CA LYS A 277 -11.72 5.98 -0.84
C LYS A 277 -10.28 6.48 -0.97
N LEU A 278 -9.35 5.96 -0.17
CA LEU A 278 -7.93 6.31 -0.17
C LEU A 278 -7.25 5.88 -1.46
N MET A 279 -7.49 4.66 -1.94
CA MET A 279 -7.00 4.19 -3.25
C MET A 279 -7.49 5.09 -4.38
N ARG A 280 -8.79 5.43 -4.40
CA ARG A 280 -9.33 6.36 -5.41
C ARG A 280 -8.66 7.72 -5.34
N GLU A 281 -8.45 8.24 -4.12
CA GLU A 281 -7.79 9.53 -3.92
C GLU A 281 -6.33 9.51 -4.41
N PHE A 282 -5.62 8.40 -4.20
CA PHE A 282 -4.27 8.17 -4.74
C PHE A 282 -4.27 8.24 -6.27
N ILE A 283 -5.16 7.49 -6.95
CA ILE A 283 -5.28 7.49 -8.41
C ILE A 283 -5.54 8.91 -8.93
N PHE A 284 -6.50 9.63 -8.34
CA PHE A 284 -6.80 11.00 -8.76
C PHE A 284 -5.62 11.96 -8.56
N ALA A 285 -4.92 11.85 -7.43
CA ALA A 285 -3.78 12.71 -7.13
C ALA A 285 -2.63 12.46 -8.11
N ARG A 286 -2.33 11.19 -8.39
CA ARG A 286 -1.32 10.80 -9.39
C ARG A 286 -1.70 11.29 -10.78
N GLU A 287 -2.94 11.08 -11.20
CA GLU A 287 -3.42 11.50 -12.51
C GLU A 287 -3.34 13.02 -12.69
N ALA A 288 -3.81 13.77 -11.70
CA ALA A 288 -3.76 15.23 -11.73
C ALA A 288 -2.32 15.77 -11.79
N SER A 289 -1.33 15.02 -11.30
CA SER A 289 0.07 15.43 -11.33
C SER A 289 0.69 15.37 -12.73
N LYS A 290 0.19 14.49 -13.61
CA LYS A 290 0.64 14.40 -15.01
C LYS A 290 0.25 15.64 -15.80
N ASN A 291 -0.97 16.11 -15.60
CA ASN A 291 -1.51 17.30 -16.28
C ASN A 291 -0.81 18.61 -15.87
N LYS A 292 -0.06 18.62 -14.75
CA LYS A 292 0.75 19.77 -14.33
C LYS A 292 2.15 19.81 -14.97
N LYS A 293 2.57 18.75 -15.67
CA LYS A 293 3.87 18.67 -16.37
C LYS A 293 3.77 19.10 -17.85
N CYS A 294 2.63 19.63 -18.30
CA CYS A 294 2.46 20.28 -19.61
C CYS A 294 2.47 21.80 -19.51
#